data_AF-A0A519K5J6-F1
#
_entry.id   AF-A0A519K5J6-F1
#
_cell.length_a   1.000
_cell.length_b   1.000
_cell.length_c   1.000
_cell.angle_alpha   90.00
_cell.angle_beta   90.00
_cell.angle_gamma   90.00
#
_symmetry.space_group_name_H-M   'P 1'
#
loop_
_entity.id
_entity.type
_entity.pdbx_description
1 polymer ?
#
loop_
_entity_poly.entity_id
_entity_poly.type
_entity_poly.pdbx_seq_one_letter_code
_entity_poly.pdbx_strand_id
1 'polypeptide(L)'
;MKRAIYAVVAAVTSIGLSGCMPEAERATRDAAGNSTGWTRSPRILSVRQAEASLIFTGLAEPDARVVLRNDEGAAYAAAANPDGRFEIRMVKPRGSLLLRPETQVGQDAATSPDRLLIIDGGRGPIAVLRSGGPTLRLDPAPVLGAVDSDAQSLLASGRTGAPGHQLEVSTGDEALRVASGEGGRWSVLLGPVAAGGRLQVGDQAFIWPGPGADAAPLQVERAGQGWRVGWTGPGGARQWTWLPDATPPT
;
A
#
# COMPACT_ATOMS: atom_id res chain seq x y z
N MET A 1 -35.77 -16.61 -75.96
CA MET A 1 -36.59 -17.84 -75.85
C MET A 1 -36.06 -18.67 -74.67
N LYS A 2 -36.96 -19.33 -73.92
CA LYS A 2 -36.76 -20.19 -72.71
C LYS A 2 -36.40 -19.42 -71.42
N ARG A 3 -37.37 -19.04 -70.56
CA ARG A 3 -38.22 -19.79 -69.61
C ARG A 3 -37.46 -20.44 -68.44
N ALA A 4 -37.84 -19.96 -67.25
CA ALA A 4 -37.51 -20.31 -65.86
C ALA A 4 -37.46 -21.80 -65.52
N ILE A 5 -36.92 -22.17 -64.33
CA ILE A 5 -37.68 -22.75 -63.18
C ILE A 5 -36.82 -23.27 -61.98
N TYR A 6 -37.32 -22.98 -60.75
CA TYR A 6 -37.22 -23.65 -59.40
C TYR A 6 -35.84 -23.93 -58.73
N ALA A 7 -35.67 -23.99 -57.40
CA ALA A 7 -36.45 -23.69 -56.19
C ALA A 7 -35.54 -23.84 -54.93
N VAL A 8 -35.84 -23.05 -53.88
CA VAL A 8 -35.86 -23.38 -52.43
C VAL A 8 -34.66 -24.11 -51.79
N VAL A 9 -34.00 -23.46 -50.81
CA VAL A 9 -33.91 -23.92 -49.39
C VAL A 9 -33.60 -22.71 -48.50
N ALA A 10 -34.39 -22.55 -47.43
CA ALA A 10 -34.20 -21.58 -46.35
C ALA A 10 -33.26 -22.14 -45.27
N ALA A 11 -32.42 -21.29 -44.66
CA ALA A 11 -31.86 -21.54 -43.34
C ALA A 11 -31.66 -20.20 -42.60
N VAL A 12 -32.56 -19.97 -41.63
CA VAL A 12 -32.37 -19.04 -40.53
C VAL A 12 -31.33 -19.66 -39.60
N THR A 13 -30.21 -18.97 -39.34
CA THR A 13 -29.33 -19.32 -38.23
C THR A 13 -28.80 -18.08 -37.53
N SER A 14 -28.88 -18.16 -36.21
CA SER A 14 -28.91 -17.11 -35.21
C SER A 14 -27.57 -16.44 -34.93
N ILE A 15 -27.69 -15.21 -34.44
CA ILE A 15 -26.66 -14.38 -33.82
C ILE A 15 -26.00 -15.11 -32.64
N GLY A 16 -24.66 -15.16 -32.64
CA GLY A 16 -23.85 -15.56 -31.50
C GLY A 16 -22.52 -14.81 -31.54
N LEU A 17 -22.51 -13.57 -31.06
CA LEU A 17 -21.28 -12.82 -30.79
C LEU A 17 -20.63 -13.41 -29.53
N SER A 18 -19.85 -14.48 -29.68
CA SER A 18 -18.91 -14.90 -28.65
C SER A 18 -17.76 -13.90 -28.63
N GLY A 19 -17.87 -12.90 -27.75
CA GLY A 19 -16.73 -12.10 -27.35
C GLY A 19 -15.72 -13.00 -26.64
N CYS A 20 -14.62 -13.31 -27.33
CA CYS A 20 -13.43 -13.89 -26.70
C CYS A 20 -12.91 -12.87 -25.67
N MET A 21 -13.26 -13.05 -24.40
CA MET A 21 -12.41 -12.51 -23.34
C MET A 21 -11.07 -13.26 -23.42
N PRO A 22 -9.91 -12.56 -23.41
CA PRO A 22 -8.64 -13.24 -23.24
C PRO A 22 -8.68 -13.96 -21.89
N GLU A 23 -8.44 -15.27 -21.90
CA GLU A 23 -8.17 -16.04 -20.69
C GLU A 23 -7.02 -15.35 -19.95
N ALA A 24 -7.19 -15.09 -18.65
CA ALA A 24 -6.12 -14.55 -17.83
C ALA A 24 -4.90 -15.47 -17.95
N GLU A 25 -3.77 -14.91 -18.42
CA GLU A 25 -2.53 -15.66 -18.65
C GLU A 25 -2.07 -16.28 -17.34
N ARG A 26 -2.31 -17.59 -17.17
CA ARG A 26 -1.83 -18.36 -16.03
C ARG A 26 -0.30 -18.40 -16.12
N ALA A 27 0.37 -18.12 -15.00
CA ALA A 27 1.82 -18.24 -14.92
C ALA A 27 2.27 -19.61 -15.44
N THR A 28 3.16 -19.63 -16.44
CA THR A 28 3.75 -20.88 -16.94
C THR A 28 4.54 -21.53 -15.82
N ARG A 29 4.22 -22.79 -15.52
CA ARG A 29 5.00 -23.62 -14.60
C ARG A 29 5.90 -24.56 -15.41
N ASP A 30 7.14 -24.77 -14.97
CA ASP A 30 8.03 -25.76 -15.55
C ASP A 30 7.58 -27.19 -15.20
N ALA A 31 8.27 -28.20 -15.75
CA ALA A 31 7.96 -29.61 -15.51
C ALA A 31 8.11 -30.04 -14.04
N ALA A 32 8.77 -29.23 -13.20
CA ALA A 32 8.90 -29.42 -11.76
C ALA A 32 7.86 -28.63 -10.95
N GLY A 33 6.99 -27.85 -11.61
CA GLY A 33 5.95 -27.04 -10.98
C GLY A 33 6.40 -25.65 -10.52
N ASN A 34 7.62 -25.22 -10.87
CA ASN A 34 8.12 -23.88 -10.54
C ASN A 34 7.57 -22.85 -11.52
N SER A 35 7.19 -21.67 -11.04
CA SER A 35 6.85 -20.54 -11.91
C SER A 35 8.06 -20.15 -12.76
N THR A 36 7.91 -20.09 -14.09
CA THR A 36 8.98 -19.62 -14.99
C THR A 36 9.10 -18.09 -15.03
N GLY A 37 8.39 -17.38 -14.15
CA GLY A 37 8.38 -15.93 -14.02
C GLY A 37 9.05 -15.49 -12.72
N TRP A 38 9.52 -14.24 -12.68
CA TRP A 38 10.11 -13.66 -11.47
C TRP A 38 9.09 -13.61 -10.32
N THR A 39 9.45 -14.15 -9.16
CA THR A 39 8.60 -14.16 -7.97
C THR A 39 8.23 -12.74 -7.56
N ARG A 40 6.94 -12.47 -7.34
CA ARG A 40 6.48 -11.12 -6.97
C ARG A 40 6.45 -10.92 -5.47
N SER A 41 6.91 -9.76 -5.01
CA SER A 41 6.79 -9.38 -3.60
C SER A 41 5.32 -9.21 -3.19
N PRO A 42 4.98 -9.47 -1.91
CA PRO A 42 3.60 -9.41 -1.47
C PRO A 42 3.19 -7.95 -1.23
N ARG A 43 1.92 -7.65 -1.51
CA ARG A 43 1.29 -6.36 -1.26
C ARG A 43 0.28 -6.49 -0.14
N ILE A 44 0.46 -5.71 0.92
CA ILE A 44 -0.52 -5.60 2.01
C ILE A 44 -1.57 -4.56 1.61
N LEU A 45 -2.84 -4.94 1.67
CA LEU A 45 -3.95 -4.10 1.20
C LEU A 45 -4.75 -3.51 2.35
N SER A 46 -4.97 -4.27 3.42
CA SER A 46 -5.73 -3.79 4.57
C SER A 46 -5.34 -4.49 5.86
N VAL A 47 -5.73 -3.87 6.97
CA VAL A 47 -5.67 -4.44 8.31
C VAL A 47 -7.05 -4.35 8.95
N ARG A 48 -7.45 -5.42 9.63
CA ARG A 48 -8.59 -5.41 10.53
C ARG A 48 -8.10 -5.61 11.95
N GLN A 49 -8.52 -4.71 12.84
CA GLN A 49 -8.27 -4.86 14.27
C GLN A 49 -9.36 -5.75 14.87
N ALA A 50 -8.95 -6.79 15.57
CA ALA A 50 -9.78 -7.54 16.50
C ALA A 50 -9.26 -7.29 17.92
N GLU A 51 -9.97 -7.77 18.95
CA GLU A 51 -9.68 -7.49 20.36
C GLU A 51 -8.20 -7.73 20.71
N ALA A 52 -7.70 -8.96 20.51
CA ALA A 52 -6.32 -9.35 20.82
C ALA A 52 -5.40 -9.51 19.59
N SER A 53 -5.91 -9.29 18.37
CA SER A 53 -5.16 -9.61 17.15
C SER A 53 -5.31 -8.55 16.05
N LEU A 54 -4.29 -8.48 15.20
CA LEU A 54 -4.33 -7.79 13.91
C LEU A 54 -4.43 -8.83 12.80
N ILE A 55 -5.28 -8.54 11.81
CA ILE A 55 -5.54 -9.43 10.68
C ILE A 55 -5.21 -8.66 9.42
N PHE A 56 -4.11 -9.02 8.76
CA PHE A 56 -3.64 -8.40 7.53
C PHE A 56 -4.09 -9.20 6.33
N THR A 57 -4.64 -8.51 5.33
CA THR A 57 -4.98 -9.14 4.05
C THR A 57 -4.21 -8.48 2.92
N GLY A 58 -3.92 -9.26 1.88
CA GLY A 58 -3.14 -8.78 0.77
C GLY A 58 -3.14 -9.70 -0.44
N LEU A 59 -2.26 -9.39 -1.38
CA LEU A 59 -2.01 -10.15 -2.58
C LEU A 59 -0.54 -10.58 -2.64
N ALA A 60 -0.29 -11.80 -3.05
CA ALA A 60 1.01 -12.36 -3.34
C ALA A 60 0.90 -13.26 -4.56
N GLU A 61 1.97 -13.98 -4.87
CA GLU A 61 1.92 -15.02 -5.88
C GLU A 61 0.99 -16.17 -5.45
N PRO A 62 0.16 -16.73 -6.36
CA PRO A 62 -0.71 -17.85 -6.04
C PRO A 62 0.03 -19.02 -5.40
N ASP A 63 -0.59 -19.64 -4.39
CA ASP A 63 -0.04 -20.76 -3.62
C ASP A 63 1.28 -20.47 -2.88
N ALA A 64 1.77 -19.22 -2.92
CA ALA A 64 3.03 -18.85 -2.30
C ALA A 64 2.91 -18.70 -0.78
N ARG A 65 4.04 -18.91 -0.09
CA ARG A 65 4.13 -18.61 1.34
C ARG A 65 4.48 -17.13 1.52
N VAL A 66 3.62 -16.40 2.21
CA VAL A 66 3.86 -15.00 2.58
C VAL A 66 4.41 -14.96 4.00
N VAL A 67 5.47 -14.19 4.21
CA VAL A 67 6.12 -14.02 5.51
C VAL A 67 6.30 -12.54 5.82
N LEU A 68 5.97 -12.12 7.04
CA LEU A 68 6.26 -10.80 7.60
C LEU A 68 7.34 -10.97 8.67
N ARG A 69 8.54 -10.41 8.48
CA ARG A 69 9.68 -10.58 9.40
C ARG A 69 10.29 -9.25 9.84
N ASN A 70 10.82 -9.15 11.06
CA ASN A 70 11.75 -8.07 11.42
C ASN A 70 13.16 -8.63 11.67
N ASP A 71 14.11 -7.71 11.88
CA ASP A 71 15.50 -8.07 12.16
C ASP A 71 15.68 -8.60 13.61
N GLU A 72 14.70 -8.37 14.50
CA GLU A 72 14.66 -8.95 15.85
C GLU A 72 14.11 -10.40 15.91
N GLY A 73 13.79 -10.99 14.75
CA GLY A 73 13.40 -12.41 14.65
C GLY A 73 11.90 -12.72 14.80
N ALA A 74 11.05 -11.72 14.99
CA ALA A 74 9.60 -11.90 14.86
C ALA A 74 9.25 -12.27 13.42
N ALA A 75 8.44 -13.32 13.25
CA ALA A 75 8.01 -13.80 11.95
C ALA A 75 6.56 -14.27 12.01
N TYR A 76 5.76 -13.86 11.02
CA TYR A 76 4.37 -14.28 10.84
C TYR A 76 4.22 -14.78 9.41
N ALA A 77 3.49 -15.88 9.21
CA ALA A 77 3.36 -16.45 7.87
C ALA A 77 1.96 -17.00 7.61
N ALA A 78 1.57 -16.96 6.34
CA ALA A 78 0.38 -17.62 5.80
C ALA A 78 0.64 -18.04 4.35
N ALA A 79 -0.16 -18.98 3.86
CA ALA A 79 -0.19 -19.28 2.43
C ALA A 79 -1.15 -18.30 1.73
N ALA A 80 -0.78 -17.87 0.53
CA ALA A 80 -1.71 -17.29 -0.42
C ALA A 80 -2.57 -18.42 -1.03
N ASN A 81 -3.84 -18.12 -1.28
CA ASN A 81 -4.74 -19.04 -1.96
C ASN A 81 -4.45 -19.08 -3.48
N PRO A 82 -5.17 -19.90 -4.27
CA PRO A 82 -4.98 -19.97 -5.73
C PRO A 82 -5.24 -18.64 -6.48
N ASP A 83 -5.96 -17.69 -5.86
CA ASP A 83 -6.17 -16.34 -6.41
C ASP A 83 -5.09 -15.34 -5.96
N GLY A 84 -4.05 -15.80 -5.23
CA GLY A 84 -2.99 -14.97 -4.67
C GLY A 84 -3.39 -14.17 -3.42
N ARG A 85 -4.59 -14.38 -2.87
CA ARG A 85 -5.04 -13.69 -1.65
C ARG A 85 -4.48 -14.38 -0.42
N PHE A 86 -3.96 -13.61 0.53
CA PHE A 86 -3.51 -14.13 1.83
C PHE A 86 -4.17 -13.40 3.00
N GLU A 87 -4.25 -14.09 4.13
CA GLU A 87 -4.60 -13.51 5.44
C GLU A 87 -3.55 -13.93 6.48
N ILE A 88 -2.91 -12.95 7.13
CA ILE A 88 -1.99 -13.19 8.25
C ILE A 88 -2.63 -12.65 9.52
N ARG A 89 -2.82 -13.53 10.50
CA ARG A 89 -3.27 -13.17 11.84
C ARG A 89 -2.08 -13.15 12.80
N MET A 90 -1.94 -12.05 13.53
CA MET A 90 -0.93 -11.93 14.58
C MET A 90 -1.52 -11.41 15.88
N VAL A 91 -0.96 -11.84 17.00
CA VAL A 91 -1.24 -11.25 18.31
C VAL A 91 -0.72 -9.82 18.31
N LYS A 92 -1.46 -8.89 18.91
CA LYS A 92 -1.02 -7.49 19.03
C LYS A 92 0.32 -7.44 19.78
N PRO A 93 1.39 -6.88 19.17
CA PRO A 93 2.69 -6.80 19.81
C PRO A 93 2.67 -5.82 20.99
N ARG A 94 3.54 -6.05 21.98
CA ARG A 94 3.82 -5.08 23.04
C ARG A 94 4.83 -4.06 22.47
N GLY A 95 4.33 -2.95 21.96
CA GLY A 95 5.13 -1.90 21.33
C GLY A 95 5.03 -1.85 19.80
N SER A 96 5.98 -1.16 19.18
CA SER A 96 5.99 -0.91 17.75
C SER A 96 6.83 -1.94 16.99
N LEU A 97 6.39 -2.30 15.78
CA LEU A 97 7.11 -3.20 14.87
C LEU A 97 7.28 -2.57 13.49
N LEU A 98 8.41 -2.87 12.86
CA LEU A 98 8.65 -2.63 11.44
C LEU A 98 8.96 -3.97 10.77
N LEU A 99 7.99 -4.50 10.03
CA LEU A 99 8.06 -5.81 9.40
C LEU A 99 8.37 -5.66 7.91
N ARG A 100 9.14 -6.59 7.38
CA ARG A 100 9.51 -6.76 5.98
C ARG A 100 8.66 -7.89 5.39
N PRO A 101 7.75 -7.57 4.45
CA PRO A 101 6.98 -8.58 3.73
C PRO A 101 7.85 -9.33 2.72
N GLU A 102 7.61 -10.63 2.56
CA GLU A 102 8.32 -11.51 1.62
C GLU A 102 7.38 -12.60 1.09
N THR A 103 7.51 -12.91 -0.20
CA THR A 103 6.89 -14.07 -0.85
C THR A 103 7.94 -15.16 -1.00
N GLN A 104 7.60 -16.41 -0.72
CA GLN A 104 8.46 -17.58 -0.91
C GLN A 104 7.73 -18.63 -1.76
N VAL A 105 8.38 -19.08 -2.85
CA VAL A 105 7.88 -20.12 -3.76
C VAL A 105 9.00 -21.14 -3.96
N GLY A 106 8.84 -22.35 -3.39
CA GLY A 106 9.92 -23.35 -3.44
C GLY A 106 11.20 -22.82 -2.78
N GLN A 107 12.25 -22.65 -3.57
CA GLN A 107 13.54 -22.08 -3.13
C GLN A 107 13.67 -20.58 -3.45
N ASP A 108 12.74 -20.01 -4.21
CA ASP A 108 12.76 -18.61 -4.60
C ASP A 108 12.09 -17.74 -3.53
N ALA A 109 12.64 -16.54 -3.32
CA ALA A 109 12.11 -15.57 -2.38
C ALA A 109 12.14 -14.16 -2.98
N ALA A 110 11.05 -13.42 -2.81
CA ALA A 110 10.90 -12.04 -3.23
C ALA A 110 10.58 -11.14 -2.03
N THR A 111 11.61 -10.48 -1.51
CA THR A 111 11.48 -9.52 -0.43
C THR A 111 10.90 -8.19 -0.92
N SER A 112 9.94 -7.64 -0.20
CA SER A 112 9.34 -6.35 -0.53
C SER A 112 10.27 -5.18 -0.19
N PRO A 113 10.38 -4.16 -1.06
CA PRO A 113 11.03 -2.90 -0.70
C PRO A 113 10.22 -2.12 0.34
N ASP A 114 8.91 -2.38 0.44
CA ASP A 114 8.02 -1.74 1.40
C ASP A 114 8.23 -2.31 2.81
N ARG A 115 7.79 -1.58 3.84
CA ARG A 115 7.79 -2.02 5.25
C ARG A 115 6.41 -1.87 5.86
N LEU A 116 5.94 -2.88 6.60
CA LEU A 116 4.74 -2.78 7.41
C LEU A 116 5.10 -2.23 8.79
N LEU A 117 4.64 -1.01 9.08
CA LEU A 117 4.72 -0.39 10.38
C LEU A 117 3.45 -0.69 11.20
N ILE A 118 3.64 -1.11 12.45
CA ILE A 118 2.58 -1.24 13.45
C ILE A 118 3.03 -0.45 14.66
N ILE A 119 2.33 0.63 15.02
CA ILE A 119 2.65 1.41 16.23
C ILE A 119 1.87 0.87 17.42
N ASP A 120 2.59 0.55 18.49
CA ASP A 120 2.05 0.21 19.81
C ASP A 120 0.90 -0.82 19.79
N GLY A 121 1.12 -1.95 19.10
CA GLY A 121 0.11 -3.01 18.97
C GLY A 121 -1.13 -2.63 18.17
N GLY A 122 -1.07 -1.56 17.37
CA GLY A 122 -2.19 -0.99 16.62
C GLY A 122 -3.02 0.04 17.40
N ARG A 123 -2.55 0.46 18.60
CA ARG A 123 -3.10 1.64 19.30
C ARG A 123 -2.69 2.95 18.62
N GLY A 124 -1.55 2.95 17.93
CA GLY A 124 -1.18 4.01 17.00
C GLY A 124 -1.43 3.62 15.54
N PRO A 125 -0.97 4.45 14.60
CA PRO A 125 -1.09 4.19 13.16
C PRO A 125 -0.53 2.83 12.73
N ILE A 126 -1.14 2.27 11.68
CA ILE A 126 -0.67 1.08 10.98
C ILE A 126 -0.51 1.43 9.51
N ALA A 127 0.70 1.34 8.98
CA ALA A 127 1.01 1.86 7.66
C ALA A 127 1.98 0.98 6.88
N VAL A 128 1.96 1.09 5.56
CA VAL A 128 3.02 0.57 4.68
C VAL A 128 3.94 1.73 4.30
N LEU A 129 5.19 1.67 4.74
CA LEU A 129 6.22 2.67 4.46
C LEU A 129 6.98 2.27 3.18
N ARG A 130 7.38 3.28 2.39
CA ARG A 130 8.13 3.08 1.14
C ARG A 130 9.25 4.10 1.04
N SER A 131 10.46 3.64 0.75
CA SER A 131 11.59 4.55 0.53
C SER A 131 11.39 5.33 -0.77
N GLY A 132 11.46 6.66 -0.69
CA GLY A 132 11.24 7.56 -1.83
C GLY A 132 9.81 7.53 -2.41
N GLY A 133 8.84 6.94 -1.70
CA GLY A 133 7.45 6.85 -2.16
C GLY A 133 6.45 7.10 -1.02
N PRO A 134 5.16 7.26 -1.36
CA PRO A 134 4.17 7.69 -0.39
C PRO A 134 3.84 6.58 0.60
N THR A 135 3.82 6.92 1.89
CA THR A 135 3.32 6.03 2.93
C THR A 135 1.82 5.75 2.78
N LEU A 136 1.45 4.49 3.01
CA LEU A 136 0.09 4.00 2.90
C LEU A 136 -0.53 3.77 4.28
N ARG A 137 -1.44 4.62 4.73
CA ARG A 137 -2.26 4.31 5.93
C ARG A 137 -3.18 3.12 5.66
N LEU A 138 -3.17 2.16 6.57
CA LEU A 138 -4.07 0.99 6.60
C LEU A 138 -5.16 1.14 7.65
N ASP A 139 -4.96 2.01 8.64
CA ASP A 139 -5.92 2.41 9.66
C ASP A 139 -6.71 3.68 9.24
N PRO A 140 -7.82 4.02 9.93
CA PRO A 140 -8.48 5.30 9.77
C PRO A 140 -7.51 6.47 9.98
N ALA A 141 -7.53 7.46 9.09
CA ALA A 141 -6.61 8.59 9.07
C ALA A 141 -7.35 9.85 8.60
N PRO A 142 -6.85 11.06 8.93
CA PRO A 142 -7.37 12.29 8.35
C PRO A 142 -6.98 12.40 6.86
N VAL A 143 -7.36 13.49 6.19
CA VAL A 143 -7.12 13.67 4.75
C VAL A 143 -5.63 13.57 4.40
N LEU A 144 -4.77 14.09 5.30
CA LEU A 144 -3.32 13.88 5.30
C LEU A 144 -2.99 12.60 6.06
N GLY A 145 -2.56 11.57 5.34
CA GLY A 145 -2.20 10.28 5.93
C GLY A 145 -0.78 10.25 6.48
N ALA A 146 0.16 10.88 5.77
CA ALA A 146 1.57 10.91 6.10
C ALA A 146 2.33 12.08 5.45
N VAL A 147 3.46 12.46 6.05
CA VAL A 147 4.51 13.25 5.43
C VAL A 147 5.82 12.45 5.53
N ASP A 148 6.38 12.08 4.39
CA ASP A 148 7.61 11.31 4.26
C ASP A 148 8.78 12.25 3.94
N SER A 149 9.97 11.97 4.50
CA SER A 149 11.19 12.76 4.31
C SER A 149 12.44 11.89 4.34
N ASP A 150 13.41 12.24 3.50
CA ASP A 150 14.79 11.76 3.54
C ASP A 150 15.78 12.87 3.96
N ALA A 151 15.27 13.88 4.66
CA ALA A 151 15.93 15.15 5.02
C ALA A 151 16.29 16.08 3.84
N GLN A 152 16.10 15.66 2.58
CA GLN A 152 16.30 16.50 1.40
C GLN A 152 14.97 16.88 0.74
N SER A 153 14.02 15.95 0.75
CA SER A 153 12.71 16.08 0.14
C SER A 153 11.59 15.84 1.16
N LEU A 154 10.40 16.33 0.82
CA LEU A 154 9.17 16.09 1.56
C LEU A 154 8.09 15.62 0.59
N LEU A 155 7.44 14.53 0.95
CA LEU A 155 6.33 13.96 0.20
C LEU A 155 5.12 13.87 1.12
N ALA A 156 4.07 14.63 0.84
CA ALA A 156 2.79 14.48 1.52
C ALA A 156 1.95 13.44 0.80
N SER A 157 1.24 12.61 1.56
CA SER A 157 0.33 11.61 1.00
C SER A 157 -0.88 11.39 1.89
N GLY A 158 -1.97 10.94 1.29
CA GLY A 158 -3.21 10.76 2.02
C GLY A 158 -4.32 10.12 1.20
N ARG A 159 -5.55 10.26 1.70
CA ARG A 159 -6.75 9.73 1.06
C ARG A 159 -7.90 10.72 1.19
N THR A 160 -8.69 10.85 0.12
CA THR A 160 -9.98 11.54 0.07
C THR A 160 -11.08 10.57 -0.40
N GLY A 161 -12.33 11.03 -0.45
CA GLY A 161 -13.52 10.18 -0.60
C GLY A 161 -13.74 9.59 -1.98
N ALA A 162 -13.38 10.28 -3.07
CA ALA A 162 -13.64 9.83 -4.43
C ALA A 162 -12.37 9.95 -5.31
N PRO A 163 -12.05 8.95 -6.15
CA PRO A 163 -11.06 9.11 -7.21
C PRO A 163 -11.37 10.32 -8.11
N GLY A 164 -10.32 10.97 -8.60
CA GLY A 164 -10.42 12.17 -9.44
C GLY A 164 -10.76 13.45 -8.67
N HIS A 165 -11.05 13.37 -7.36
CA HIS A 165 -11.28 14.55 -6.55
C HIS A 165 -10.01 15.41 -6.50
N GLN A 166 -10.16 16.70 -6.80
CA GLN A 166 -9.10 17.70 -6.74
C GLN A 166 -8.99 18.23 -5.32
N LEU A 167 -7.78 18.22 -4.77
CA LEU A 167 -7.49 18.85 -3.49
C LEU A 167 -6.35 19.86 -3.66
N GLU A 168 -6.38 20.89 -2.83
CA GLU A 168 -5.28 21.84 -2.70
C GLU A 168 -4.44 21.46 -1.49
N VAL A 169 -3.12 21.39 -1.70
CA VAL A 169 -2.11 21.22 -0.65
C VAL A 169 -1.26 22.47 -0.65
N SER A 170 -1.17 23.19 0.46
CA SER A 170 -0.37 24.41 0.55
C SER A 170 0.58 24.43 1.73
N THR A 171 1.72 25.08 1.52
CA THR A 171 2.82 25.23 2.47
C THR A 171 3.36 26.65 2.36
N GLY A 172 3.12 27.48 3.39
CA GLY A 172 3.43 28.91 3.31
C GLY A 172 2.69 29.57 2.15
N ASP A 173 3.44 30.15 1.21
CA ASP A 173 2.90 30.84 0.02
C ASP A 173 2.74 29.92 -1.20
N GLU A 174 3.18 28.65 -1.11
CA GLU A 174 3.05 27.68 -2.20
C GLU A 174 1.74 26.90 -2.07
N ALA A 175 1.00 26.76 -3.19
CA ALA A 175 -0.22 25.95 -3.27
C ALA A 175 -0.16 25.04 -4.50
N LEU A 176 -0.41 23.75 -4.27
CA LEU A 176 -0.36 22.68 -5.26
C LEU A 176 -1.74 22.05 -5.39
N ARG A 177 -2.22 21.86 -6.62
CA ARG A 177 -3.44 21.09 -6.89
C ARG A 177 -3.07 19.66 -7.25
N VAL A 178 -3.66 18.70 -6.54
CA VAL A 178 -3.44 17.27 -6.81
C VAL A 178 -4.77 16.54 -6.94
N ALA A 179 -4.84 15.69 -7.95
CA ALA A 179 -5.96 14.79 -8.16
C ALA A 179 -5.74 13.50 -7.37
N SER A 180 -6.76 13.02 -6.69
CA SER A 180 -6.72 11.67 -6.11
C SER A 180 -6.85 10.59 -7.19
N GLY A 181 -6.08 9.52 -7.03
CA GLY A 181 -6.12 8.32 -7.86
C GLY A 181 -7.03 7.23 -7.28
N GLU A 182 -6.68 5.98 -7.57
CA GLU A 182 -7.42 4.79 -7.12
C GLU A 182 -7.60 4.76 -5.60
N GLY A 183 -8.80 4.40 -5.15
CA GLY A 183 -9.14 4.36 -3.73
C GLY A 183 -9.01 5.71 -3.02
N GLY A 184 -9.13 6.82 -3.78
CA GLY A 184 -9.05 8.19 -3.29
C GLY A 184 -7.66 8.62 -2.83
N ARG A 185 -6.61 7.87 -3.16
CA ARG A 185 -5.26 8.14 -2.68
C ARG A 185 -4.62 9.29 -3.44
N TRP A 186 -3.88 10.14 -2.75
CA TRP A 186 -3.13 11.23 -3.37
C TRP A 186 -1.73 11.33 -2.76
N SER A 187 -0.80 11.89 -3.52
CA SER A 187 0.54 12.22 -3.03
C SER A 187 1.12 13.37 -3.83
N VAL A 188 1.89 14.25 -3.19
CA VAL A 188 2.53 15.39 -3.83
C VAL A 188 3.87 15.69 -3.18
N LEU A 189 4.89 15.98 -4.00
CA LEU A 189 6.16 16.49 -3.51
C LEU A 189 5.96 17.94 -3.07
N LEU A 190 6.40 18.25 -1.85
CA LEU A 190 6.31 19.59 -1.30
C LEU A 190 7.59 20.36 -1.56
N GLY A 191 7.47 21.68 -1.63
CA GLY A 191 8.62 22.57 -1.44
C GLY A 191 9.21 22.44 -0.02
N PRO A 192 10.30 23.17 0.27
CA PRO A 192 10.93 23.16 1.58
C PRO A 192 9.96 23.60 2.69
N VAL A 193 9.74 22.74 3.68
CA VAL A 193 8.98 23.06 4.88
C VAL A 193 9.85 22.90 6.12
N ALA A 194 10.05 23.99 6.85
CA ALA A 194 10.79 23.96 8.11
C ALA A 194 10.06 23.11 9.17
N ALA A 195 10.80 22.59 10.14
CA ALA A 195 10.20 21.98 11.33
C ALA A 195 9.30 23.01 12.04
N GLY A 196 8.09 22.60 12.42
CA GLY A 196 7.05 23.49 12.93
C GLY A 196 6.25 24.23 11.84
N GLY A 197 6.58 24.02 10.56
CA GLY A 197 5.87 24.61 9.43
C GLY A 197 4.46 24.06 9.27
N ARG A 198 3.56 24.93 8.77
CA ARG A 198 2.16 24.59 8.53
C ARG A 198 1.98 23.98 7.13
N LEU A 199 1.28 22.86 7.08
CA LEU A 199 0.75 22.24 5.86
C LEU A 199 -0.77 22.36 5.92
N GLN A 200 -1.37 22.81 4.84
CA GLN A 200 -2.83 22.86 4.69
C GLN A 200 -3.23 21.86 3.61
N VAL A 201 -4.23 21.03 3.88
CA VAL A 201 -4.79 20.07 2.91
C VAL A 201 -6.30 20.25 2.90
N GLY A 202 -6.81 20.88 1.84
CA GLY A 202 -8.19 21.38 1.84
C GLY A 202 -8.43 22.34 3.01
N ASP A 203 -9.44 22.05 3.83
CA ASP A 203 -9.79 22.83 5.02
C ASP A 203 -9.01 22.42 6.28
N GLN A 204 -8.23 21.33 6.23
CA GLN A 204 -7.51 20.81 7.38
C GLN A 204 -6.07 21.34 7.45
N ALA A 205 -5.66 21.72 8.66
CA ALA A 205 -4.34 22.26 8.95
C ALA A 205 -3.50 21.29 9.79
N PHE A 206 -2.23 21.16 9.43
CA PHE A 206 -1.28 20.25 10.06
C PHE A 206 0.03 21.00 10.33
N ILE A 207 0.74 20.60 11.38
CA ILE A 207 2.06 21.14 11.70
C ILE A 207 3.07 20.02 11.54
N TRP A 208 3.96 20.16 10.55
CA TRP A 208 5.03 19.19 10.31
C TRP A 208 6.11 19.33 11.39
N PRO A 209 6.38 18.30 12.21
CA PRO A 209 7.33 18.41 13.31
C PRO A 209 8.81 18.38 12.88
N GLY A 210 9.10 18.18 11.59
CA GLY A 210 10.46 17.97 11.12
C GLY A 210 10.97 16.53 11.32
N PRO A 211 12.11 16.20 10.70
CA PRO A 211 12.82 14.95 10.98
C PRO A 211 13.19 14.86 12.47
N GLY A 212 13.31 13.63 12.95
CA GLY A 212 13.69 13.32 14.33
C GLY A 212 15.18 12.98 14.44
N ALA A 213 15.59 12.51 15.62
CA ALA A 213 16.95 12.03 15.81
C ALA A 213 17.27 10.79 14.95
N ASP A 214 18.56 10.51 14.79
CA ASP A 214 19.08 9.28 14.20
C ASP A 214 19.85 8.46 15.25
N ALA A 215 19.12 7.89 16.21
CA ALA A 215 19.64 7.13 17.34
C ALA A 215 19.47 5.60 17.24
N ALA A 216 18.57 5.09 16.39
CA ALA A 216 18.22 3.67 16.26
C ALA A 216 17.57 3.32 14.92
N PRO A 217 17.67 2.05 14.46
CA PRO A 217 17.11 1.59 13.17
C PRO A 217 15.61 1.85 13.02
N LEU A 218 14.82 1.61 14.06
CA LEU A 218 13.44 2.05 14.18
C LEU A 218 13.32 2.96 15.40
N GLN A 219 12.77 4.16 15.18
CA GLN A 219 12.41 5.11 16.23
C GLN A 219 10.97 5.50 16.03
N VAL A 220 10.19 5.44 17.10
CA VAL A 220 8.77 5.81 17.08
C VAL A 220 8.52 6.69 18.30
N GLU A 221 8.08 7.91 18.06
CA GLU A 221 7.81 8.88 19.11
C GLU A 221 6.60 9.75 18.79
N ARG A 222 6.00 10.33 19.84
CA ARG A 222 4.98 11.36 19.67
C ARG A 222 5.63 12.65 19.22
N ALA A 223 5.07 13.30 18.22
CA ALA A 223 5.54 14.57 17.71
C ALA A 223 4.36 15.42 17.23
N GLY A 224 4.06 16.48 17.99
CA GLY A 224 2.87 17.28 17.79
C GLY A 224 1.58 16.44 17.88
N GLN A 225 0.68 16.63 16.92
CA GLN A 225 -0.58 15.89 16.79
C GLN A 225 -0.42 14.65 15.91
N GLY A 226 0.57 13.82 16.24
CA GLY A 226 0.83 12.60 15.49
C GLY A 226 2.04 11.84 16.00
N TRP A 227 2.50 10.90 15.17
CA TRP A 227 3.64 10.04 15.43
C TRP A 227 4.73 10.31 14.41
N ARG A 228 5.96 10.54 14.90
CA ARG A 228 7.14 10.58 14.05
C ARG A 228 7.84 9.23 14.11
N VAL A 229 8.15 8.70 12.93
CA VAL A 229 8.76 7.40 12.73
C VAL A 229 10.05 7.61 11.96
N GLY A 230 11.18 7.39 12.60
CA GLY A 230 12.46 7.32 11.91
C GLY A 230 12.79 5.86 11.62
N TRP A 231 13.05 5.52 10.37
CA TRP A 231 13.28 4.15 9.92
C TRP A 231 14.36 4.07 8.84
N THR A 232 14.92 2.88 8.64
CA THR A 232 15.93 2.64 7.60
C THR A 232 15.35 1.79 6.47
N GLY A 233 15.43 2.31 5.26
CA GLY A 233 14.93 1.67 4.04
C GLY A 233 15.86 0.56 3.50
N PRO A 234 15.43 -0.16 2.44
CA PRO A 234 16.36 -0.94 1.63
C PRO A 234 17.54 -0.06 1.16
N GLY A 235 18.76 -0.57 1.27
CA GLY A 235 19.97 0.19 0.94
C GLY A 235 20.54 1.06 2.08
N GLY A 236 19.91 1.06 3.26
CA GLY A 236 20.50 1.67 4.47
C GLY A 236 20.23 3.18 4.63
N ALA A 237 19.54 3.81 3.68
CA ALA A 237 19.21 5.23 3.76
C ALA A 237 18.20 5.49 4.90
N ARG A 238 18.47 6.56 5.66
CA ARG A 238 17.59 7.02 6.75
C ARG A 238 16.37 7.73 6.18
N GLN A 239 15.21 7.44 6.75
CA GLN A 239 13.92 8.02 6.36
C GLN A 239 13.16 8.46 7.62
N TRP A 240 12.32 9.47 7.48
CA TRP A 240 11.37 9.90 8.49
C TRP A 240 9.97 9.96 7.89
N THR A 241 9.00 9.47 8.64
CA THR A 241 7.58 9.54 8.30
C THR A 241 6.85 10.13 9.49
N TRP A 242 6.08 11.20 9.29
CA TRP A 242 5.13 11.68 10.28
C TRP A 242 3.72 11.24 9.90
N LEU A 243 3.00 10.72 10.88
CA LEU A 243 1.65 10.16 10.74
C LEU A 243 0.73 10.97 11.64
N PRO A 244 -0.09 11.88 11.09
CA PRO A 244 -1.06 12.65 11.86
C PRO A 244 -2.02 11.72 12.60
N ASP A 245 -2.41 12.12 13.81
CA ASP A 245 -3.45 11.43 14.56
C ASP A 245 -4.76 11.46 13.75
N ALA A 246 -5.53 10.37 13.83
CA ALA A 246 -6.92 10.42 13.40
C ALA A 246 -7.66 11.43 14.27
N THR A 247 -8.42 12.34 13.67
CA THR A 247 -9.39 13.14 14.42
C THR A 247 -10.33 12.15 15.13
N PRO A 248 -10.59 12.29 16.44
CA PRO A 248 -11.53 11.41 17.12
C PRO A 248 -12.87 11.44 16.37
N PRO A 249 -13.58 10.30 16.24
CA PRO A 249 -14.94 10.31 15.74
C PRO A 249 -15.76 11.29 16.60
N THR A 250 -16.46 12.20 15.95
CA THR A 250 -17.41 13.11 16.60
C THR A 250 -18.65 12.35 17.04
#